data_AF-A0A9D2H2N3-F1
#
_entry.id   AF-A0A9D2H2N3-F1
#
_cell.length_a   1.000
_cell.length_b   1.000
_cell.length_c   1.000
_cell.angle_alpha   90.00
_cell.angle_beta   90.00
_cell.angle_gamma   90.00
#
_symmetry.space_group_name_H-M   'P 1'
#
loop_
_entity.id
_entity.type
_entity.pdbx_description
1 polymer ?
#
loop_
_entity_poly.entity_id
_entity_poly.type
_entity_poly.pdbx_seq_one_letter_code
_entity_poly.pdbx_strand_id
1 'polypeptide(L)'
;MKFVFAKEFLQEKNVTAAFRARIARGKYVLRMAAANCWRIFLNGEFLGYGPMRTAHGYALVHERTLCAEREENFLVVEAAAYNVNSYYTILQQPFFGAELEGMDGASYSTDDFACFHLDDRVKRIEKYSMQRTFA
;
A
#
# COMPACT_ATOMS: atom_id res chain seq x y z
N MET A 1 9.76 2.40 10.87
CA MET A 1 9.21 2.00 9.56
C MET A 1 10.17 2.31 8.43
N LYS A 2 10.54 1.30 7.63
CA LYS A 2 11.35 1.45 6.41
C LYS A 2 10.42 1.68 5.21
N PHE A 3 10.84 2.50 4.25
CA PHE A 3 10.05 2.78 3.05
C PHE A 3 10.71 2.19 1.81
N VAL A 4 9.93 1.43 1.04
CA VAL A 4 10.38 0.74 -0.18
C VAL A 4 9.36 0.90 -1.30
N PHE A 5 9.81 0.70 -2.54
CA PHE A 5 8.92 0.50 -3.67
C PHE A 5 9.62 -0.35 -4.74
N ALA A 6 8.88 -0.82 -5.74
CA ALA A 6 9.44 -1.52 -6.87
C ALA A 6 10.39 -0.61 -7.67
N LYS A 7 11.69 -0.92 -7.65
CA LYS A 7 12.78 -0.08 -8.19
C LYS A 7 12.55 0.31 -9.65
N GLU A 8 12.08 -0.64 -10.47
CA GLU A 8 11.83 -0.46 -11.91
C GLU A 8 10.67 0.50 -12.19
N PHE A 9 9.77 0.72 -11.23
CA PHE A 9 8.57 1.52 -11.40
C PHE A 9 8.61 2.88 -10.70
N LEU A 10 9.75 3.27 -10.11
CA LEU A 10 9.87 4.52 -9.36
C LEU A 10 9.49 5.77 -10.18
N GLN A 11 9.76 5.77 -11.48
CA GLN A 11 9.45 6.87 -12.40
C GLN A 11 8.28 6.55 -13.35
N GLU A 12 7.73 5.35 -13.27
CA GLU A 12 6.68 4.91 -14.18
C GLU A 12 5.32 5.46 -13.79
N LYS A 13 4.55 5.91 -14.78
CA LYS A 13 3.21 6.44 -14.55
C LYS A 13 2.19 5.33 -14.43
N ASN A 14 1.22 5.53 -13.55
CA ASN A 14 0.03 4.69 -13.44
C ASN A 14 0.30 3.21 -13.13
N VAL A 15 1.27 2.91 -12.27
CA VAL A 15 1.58 1.55 -11.84
C VAL A 15 0.89 1.25 -10.50
N THR A 16 0.54 -0.02 -10.27
CA THR A 16 0.16 -0.50 -8.94
C THR A 16 1.10 -1.63 -8.54
N ALA A 17 1.63 -1.59 -7.33
CA ALA A 17 2.40 -2.69 -6.75
C ALA A 17 1.62 -3.30 -5.58
N ALA A 18 1.65 -4.62 -5.45
CA ALA A 18 1.13 -5.34 -4.29
C ALA A 18 2.29 -5.76 -3.39
N PHE A 19 2.17 -5.47 -2.10
CA PHE A 19 3.07 -5.89 -1.05
C PHE A 19 2.35 -6.96 -0.23
N ARG A 20 2.88 -8.19 -0.23
CA ARG A 20 2.25 -9.34 0.43
C ARG A 20 3.15 -9.90 1.51
N ALA A 21 2.64 -9.96 2.74
CA ALA A 21 3.25 -10.68 3.85
C ALA A 21 2.45 -11.94 4.16
N ARG A 22 3.17 -13.02 4.49
CA ARG A 22 2.58 -14.20 5.12
C ARG A 22 2.64 -14.01 6.63
N ILE A 23 1.49 -14.16 7.30
CA ILE A 23 1.37 -13.98 8.75
C ILE A 23 0.66 -15.16 9.40
N ALA A 24 1.10 -15.51 10.60
CA ALA A 24 0.47 -16.55 11.42
C ALA A 24 -0.94 -16.14 11.89
N ARG A 25 -1.67 -17.08 12.48
CA ARG A 25 -2.90 -16.81 13.21
C ARG A 25 -2.64 -15.83 14.35
N GLY A 26 -3.48 -14.81 14.50
CA GLY A 26 -3.32 -13.86 15.60
C GLY A 26 -4.14 -12.58 15.44
N LYS A 27 -4.06 -11.72 16.46
CA LYS A 27 -4.62 -10.37 16.42
C LYS A 27 -3.48 -9.36 16.34
N TYR A 28 -3.55 -8.49 15.35
CA TYR A 28 -2.46 -7.60 15.00
C TYR A 28 -2.91 -6.14 14.96
N VAL A 29 -1.96 -5.23 15.18
CA VAL A 29 -2.07 -3.81 14.85
C VAL A 29 -1.17 -3.54 13.65
N LEU A 30 -1.78 -3.19 12.52
CA LEU A 30 -1.10 -2.75 11.32
C LEU A 30 -0.89 -1.24 11.40
N ARG A 31 0.35 -0.79 11.21
CA ARG A 31 0.71 0.60 10.91
C ARG A 31 1.33 0.65 9.54
N MET A 32 0.80 1.47 8.65
CA MET A 32 1.35 1.59 7.29
C MET A 32 1.23 2.99 6.72
N ALA A 33 2.09 3.31 5.77
CA ALA A 33 1.99 4.50 4.94
C ALA A 33 2.39 4.19 3.50
N ALA A 34 1.77 4.88 2.55
CA ALA A 34 2.15 4.84 1.15
C ALA A 34 1.95 6.21 0.48
N ALA A 35 2.66 6.45 -0.62
CA ALA A 35 2.72 7.74 -1.28
C ALA A 35 1.40 8.21 -1.91
N ASN A 36 0.63 7.27 -2.47
CA ASN A 36 -0.66 7.51 -3.11
C ASN A 36 -1.69 6.49 -2.61
N CYS A 37 -2.79 6.34 -3.35
CA CYS A 37 -3.87 5.40 -3.06
C CYS A 37 -3.37 4.01 -2.71
N TRP A 38 -3.96 3.44 -1.66
CA TRP A 38 -3.68 2.08 -1.24
C TRP A 38 -4.96 1.35 -0.84
N ARG A 39 -4.89 0.02 -0.90
CA ARG A 39 -5.97 -0.90 -0.49
C ARG A 39 -5.36 -2.02 0.34
N ILE A 40 -6.04 -2.43 1.40
CA ILE A 40 -5.61 -3.49 2.32
C ILE A 40 -6.56 -4.68 2.17
N PHE A 41 -5.99 -5.87 2.05
CA PHE A 41 -6.72 -7.12 1.99
C PHE A 41 -6.11 -8.13 2.97
N LEU A 42 -6.96 -8.91 3.63
CA LEU A 42 -6.54 -10.07 4.42
C LEU A 42 -7.21 -11.31 3.83
N ASN A 43 -6.41 -12.26 3.36
CA ASN A 43 -6.91 -13.47 2.70
C ASN A 43 -7.87 -13.19 1.52
N GLY A 44 -7.65 -12.06 0.82
CA GLY A 44 -8.50 -11.60 -0.28
C GLY A 44 -9.71 -10.76 0.16
N GLU A 45 -10.04 -10.71 1.44
CA GLU A 45 -11.12 -9.85 1.95
C GLU A 45 -10.65 -8.41 2.06
N PHE A 46 -11.41 -7.50 1.45
CA PHE A 46 -11.11 -6.08 1.50
C PHE A 46 -11.31 -5.54 2.91
N LEU A 47 -10.25 -4.99 3.48
CA LEU A 47 -10.28 -4.39 4.80
C LEU A 47 -10.53 -2.89 4.68
N GLY A 48 -9.76 -2.18 3.85
CA GLY A 48 -9.85 -0.74 3.79
C GLY A 48 -9.03 -0.10 2.67
N TYR A 49 -9.20 1.21 2.55
CA TYR A 49 -8.62 2.02 1.48
C TYR A 49 -8.14 3.35 2.06
N GLY A 50 -7.13 3.93 1.40
CA GLY A 50 -6.68 5.29 1.64
C GLY A 50 -5.86 5.84 0.46
N PRO A 51 -4.98 6.83 0.67
CA PRO A 51 -4.53 7.36 1.95
C PRO A 51 -5.45 8.45 2.49
N MET A 52 -5.26 8.74 3.77
CA MET A 52 -5.55 10.08 4.30
C MET A 52 -4.50 11.03 3.70
N ARG A 53 -4.95 11.97 2.88
CA ARG A 53 -4.07 12.91 2.17
C ARG A 53 -3.45 13.91 3.16
N THR A 54 -2.25 14.40 2.85
CA THR A 54 -1.55 15.38 3.68
C THR A 54 -0.72 16.33 2.81
N ALA A 55 0.02 17.25 3.43
CA ALA A 55 0.89 18.21 2.76
C ALA A 55 2.15 17.54 2.16
N HIS A 56 2.80 18.25 1.23
CA HIS A 56 4.07 17.80 0.65
C HIS A 56 5.11 17.52 1.73
N GLY A 57 5.87 16.43 1.57
CA GLY A 57 6.90 16.01 2.52
C GLY A 57 6.38 15.24 3.73
N TYR A 58 5.07 15.05 3.86
CA TYR A 58 4.46 14.27 4.93
C TYR A 58 3.72 13.05 4.38
N ALA A 59 3.59 12.03 5.22
CA ALA A 59 2.74 10.87 4.99
C ALA A 59 1.97 10.58 6.28
N LEU A 60 0.66 10.35 6.16
CA LEU A 60 -0.13 9.92 7.31
C LEU A 60 -0.02 8.40 7.46
N VAL A 61 0.31 7.96 8.67
CA VAL A 61 0.31 6.55 9.04
C VAL A 61 -1.14 6.13 9.29
N HIS A 62 -1.60 5.12 8.58
CA HIS A 62 -2.85 4.44 8.85
C HIS A 62 -2.61 3.34 9.87
N GLU A 63 -3.37 3.36 10.96
CA GLU A 63 -3.38 2.32 11.97
C GLU A 63 -4.69 1.54 11.91
N ARG A 64 -4.61 0.21 11.99
CA ARG A 64 -5.78 -0.67 12.02
C ARG A 64 -5.51 -1.96 12.76
N THR A 65 -6.46 -2.38 13.59
CA THR A 65 -6.48 -3.74 14.13
C THR A 65 -7.06 -4.73 13.10
N LEU A 66 -6.42 -5.89 12.95
CA LEU A 66 -6.92 -6.99 12.13
C LEU A 66 -6.81 -8.33 12.88
N CYS A 67 -7.71 -9.26 12.56
CA CYS A 67 -7.75 -10.61 13.12
C CYS A 67 -7.48 -11.63 12.00
N ALA A 68 -6.38 -12.35 12.11
CA ALA A 68 -5.95 -13.40 11.21
C ALA A 68 -6.37 -14.75 11.81
N GLU A 69 -7.38 -15.40 11.23
CA GLU A 69 -8.05 -16.56 11.87
C GLU A 69 -7.52 -17.92 11.41
N ARG A 70 -6.87 -17.97 10.24
CA ARG A 70 -6.32 -19.20 9.67
C ARG A 70 -4.94 -19.49 10.27
N GLU A 71 -4.47 -20.73 10.18
CA GLU A 71 -3.08 -21.06 10.58
C GLU A 71 -2.06 -20.26 9.76
N GLU A 72 -2.33 -20.09 8.47
CA GLU A 72 -1.55 -19.25 7.55
C GLU A 72 -2.48 -18.21 6.89
N ASN A 73 -2.09 -16.94 6.95
CA ASN A 73 -2.83 -15.83 6.37
C ASN A 73 -1.94 -14.98 5.47
N PHE A 74 -2.56 -14.29 4.51
CA PHE A 74 -1.87 -13.38 3.61
C PHE A 74 -2.44 -11.97 3.76
N LEU A 75 -1.61 -11.07 4.28
CA LEU A 75 -1.88 -9.64 4.29
C LEU A 75 -1.32 -9.04 3.01
N VAL A 76 -2.18 -8.39 2.23
CA VAL A 76 -1.80 -7.70 1.00
C VAL A 76 -2.12 -6.22 1.14
N VAL A 77 -1.15 -5.38 0.80
CA VAL A 77 -1.36 -3.95 0.59
C VAL A 77 -1.02 -3.63 -0.85
N GLU A 78 -2.00 -3.14 -1.59
CA GLU A 78 -1.76 -2.58 -2.92
C GLU A 78 -1.49 -1.09 -2.78
N ALA A 79 -0.46 -0.59 -3.46
CA ALA A 79 -0.08 0.82 -3.44
C ALA A 79 0.11 1.34 -4.87
N ALA A 80 -0.55 2.45 -5.17
CA ALA A 80 -0.47 3.10 -6.47
C ALA A 80 0.78 3.99 -6.59
N ALA A 81 1.33 4.04 -7.79
CA ALA A 81 2.33 4.97 -8.26
C ALA A 81 1.77 5.74 -9.46
N TYR A 82 1.09 6.86 -9.18
CA TYR A 82 0.52 7.67 -10.26
C TYR A 82 1.59 8.47 -11.01
N ASN A 83 2.60 8.99 -10.30
CA ASN A 83 3.70 9.76 -10.87
C ASN A 83 3.24 10.88 -11.83
N VAL A 84 2.16 11.56 -11.45
CA VAL A 84 1.60 12.68 -12.19
C VAL A 84 1.05 13.72 -11.23
N ASN A 85 1.14 14.99 -11.61
CA ASN A 85 0.54 16.09 -10.87
C ASN A 85 -0.99 16.05 -10.97
N SER A 86 -1.64 16.36 -9.86
CA SER A 86 -3.09 16.50 -9.76
C SER A 86 -3.44 17.35 -8.53
N TYR A 87 -4.71 17.74 -8.37
CA TYR A 87 -5.20 18.29 -7.10
C TYR A 87 -5.69 17.20 -6.14
N TYR A 88 -5.66 15.95 -6.60
CA TYR A 88 -6.10 14.79 -5.86
C TYR A 88 -4.98 14.19 -5.00
N THR A 89 -3.81 13.94 -5.57
CA THR A 89 -2.62 13.42 -4.89
C THR A 89 -1.37 14.23 -5.21
N ILE A 90 -0.42 14.19 -4.28
CA ILE A 90 0.90 14.82 -4.41
C ILE A 90 1.71 14.10 -5.49
N LEU A 91 2.38 14.88 -6.33
CA LEU A 91 3.44 14.38 -7.20
C LEU A 91 4.71 14.16 -6.35
N GLN A 92 5.00 12.89 -6.05
CA GLN A 92 6.20 12.44 -5.33
C GLN A 92 6.58 11.03 -5.75
N GLN A 93 7.80 10.61 -5.44
CA GLN A 93 8.22 9.22 -5.66
C GLN A 93 7.32 8.26 -4.87
N PRO A 94 6.95 7.11 -5.46
CA PRO A 94 6.12 6.13 -4.78
C PRO A 94 6.91 5.45 -3.65
N PHE A 95 6.22 5.15 -2.57
CA PHE A 95 6.74 4.39 -1.44
C PHE A 95 5.62 3.62 -0.74
N PHE A 96 6.03 2.58 -0.03
CA PHE A 96 5.24 1.79 0.90
C PHE A 96 6.10 1.45 2.12
N GLY A 97 5.52 1.54 3.30
CA GLY A 97 6.09 1.05 4.54
C GLY A 97 4.99 0.49 5.43
N ALA A 98 5.30 -0.59 6.13
CA ALA A 98 4.39 -1.22 7.07
C ALA A 98 5.14 -1.85 8.24
N GLU A 99 4.46 -1.87 9.39
CA GLU A 99 4.80 -2.58 10.61
C GLU A 99 3.52 -3.27 11.10
N LEU A 100 3.63 -4.53 11.48
CA LEU A 100 2.53 -5.34 12.00
C LEU A 100 2.96 -5.91 13.35
N GLU A 101 2.26 -5.53 14.40
CA GLU A 101 2.55 -5.96 15.77
C GLU A 101 1.44 -6.86 16.29
N GLY A 102 1.78 -8.09 16.64
CA GLY A 102 0.89 -9.09 17.22
C GLY A 102 0.75 -8.90 18.72
N MET A 103 -0.47 -9.10 19.25
CA MET A 103 -0.71 -9.07 20.69
C MET A 103 0.00 -10.21 21.44
N ASP A 104 0.44 -11.24 20.73
CA ASP A 104 1.21 -12.39 21.20
C ASP A 104 2.74 -12.22 21.04
N GLY A 105 3.21 -11.07 20.56
CA GLY A 105 4.61 -10.76 20.35
C GLY A 105 5.15 -11.07 18.96
N ALA A 106 4.36 -11.64 18.05
CA ALA A 106 4.74 -11.76 16.65
C ALA A 106 4.92 -10.35 16.04
N SER A 107 5.94 -10.14 15.21
CA SER A 107 6.14 -8.85 14.54
C SER A 107 6.59 -9.05 13.10
N TYR A 108 6.10 -8.18 12.22
CA TYR A 108 6.47 -8.14 10.81
C TYR A 108 6.78 -6.70 10.42
N SER A 109 7.83 -6.54 9.63
CA SER A 109 8.32 -5.28 9.12
C SER A 109 8.05 -5.17 7.62
N THR A 110 8.42 -4.04 7.03
CA THR A 110 8.30 -3.83 5.59
C THR A 110 9.10 -4.85 4.77
N ASP A 111 10.21 -5.36 5.32
CA ASP A 111 11.07 -6.32 4.64
C ASP A 111 10.47 -7.73 4.55
N ASP A 112 9.43 -8.03 5.34
CA ASP A 112 8.68 -9.29 5.30
C ASP A 112 7.63 -9.33 4.16
N PHE A 113 7.44 -8.19 3.46
CA PHE A 113 6.51 -8.10 2.34
C PHE A 113 7.23 -8.35 1.02
N ALA A 114 6.81 -9.39 0.31
CA ALA A 114 7.18 -9.58 -1.09
C ALA A 114 6.43 -8.57 -1.98
N CYS A 115 7.13 -7.95 -2.92
CA CYS A 115 6.59 -6.97 -3.85
C CYS A 115 6.26 -7.60 -5.20
N PHE A 116 5.07 -7.32 -5.73
CA PHE A 116 4.55 -7.80 -7.00
C PHE A 116 4.06 -6.62 -7.84
N HIS A 117 4.29 -6.67 -9.14
CA HIS A 117 3.64 -5.76 -10.09
C HIS A 117 2.22 -6.25 -10.36
N LEU A 118 1.22 -5.36 -10.32
CA LEU A 118 -0.12 -5.65 -10.78
C LEU A 118 -0.32 -5.08 -12.18
N ASP A 119 -0.37 -5.97 -13.17
CA ASP A 119 -0.46 -5.68 -14.61
C ASP A 119 -1.81 -6.07 -15.23
N ASP A 120 -2.79 -6.42 -14.40
CA ASP A 120 -4.16 -6.75 -14.77
C ASP A 120 -4.95 -5.55 -15.31
N ARG A 121 -4.51 -4.33 -15.00
CA ARG A 121 -5.10 -3.06 -15.47
C ARG A 121 -4.34 -2.45 -16.64
N VAL A 122 -5.08 -1.88 -17.60
CA VAL A 122 -4.48 -1.11 -18.70
C VAL A 122 -3.78 0.13 -18.14
N LYS A 123 -2.44 0.17 -18.27
CA LYS A 123 -1.61 1.26 -17.77
C LYS A 123 -1.77 2.57 -18.57
N ARG A 124 -1.88 2.47 -19.90
CA ARG A 124 -1.97 3.63 -20.81
C ARG A 124 -3.42 4.05 -21.01
N ILE A 125 -3.89 4.91 -20.12
CA ILE A 125 -5.20 5.57 -20.21
C ILE A 125 -5.04 7.07 -20.00
N GLU A 126 -6.04 7.83 -20.42
CA GLU A 126 -6.11 9.25 -20.14
C GLU A 126 -6.25 9.51 -18.64
N LYS A 127 -5.86 10.72 -18.21
CA LYS A 127 -6.23 11.19 -16.87
C LYS A 127 -7.74 11.37 -16.83
N TYR A 128 -8.37 11.03 -15.71
CA TYR A 128 -9.79 11.27 -15.51
C TYR A 128 -10.14 12.77 -15.67
N SER A 129 -9.27 13.66 -15.16
CA SER A 129 -9.38 15.11 -15.37
C SER A 129 -8.06 15.81 -15.01
N MET A 130 -7.99 17.13 -15.17
CA MET A 130 -6.88 17.92 -14.62
C MET A 130 -6.69 17.74 -13.11
N GLN A 131 -7.80 17.56 -12.38
CA GLN A 131 -7.81 17.47 -10.92
C GLN A 131 -7.50 16.07 -10.40
N ARG A 132 -7.74 15.02 -11.18
CA ARG A 132 -7.61 13.60 -10.76
C ARG A 132 -6.54 12.86 -11.57
N THR A 133 -6.09 11.73 -11.05
CA THR A 133 -5.11 10.85 -11.70
C THR A 133 -5.81 9.94 -12.71
N PHE A 134 -5.16 8.83 -13.09
CA PHE A 134 -5.69 7.79 -13.96
C PHE A 134 -6.76 6.97 -13.23
N ALA A 135 -7.97 6.89 -13.79
CA ALA A 135 -9.09 6.13 -13.23
C ALA A 135 -10.10 5.79 -14.33
#